data_AF-A0A6V7H3G3-F1
#
_entry.id   AF-A0A6V7H3G3-F1
#
_cell.length_a   1.000
_cell.length_b   1.000
_cell.length_c   1.000
_cell.angle_alpha   90.00
_cell.angle_beta   90.00
_cell.angle_gamma   90.00
#
_symmetry.space_group_name_H-M   'P 1'
#
loop_
_entity.id
_entity.type
_entity.pdbx_description
1 polymer ?
#
loop_
_entity_poly.entity_id
_entity_poly.type
_entity_poly.pdbx_seq_one_letter_code
_entity_poly.pdbx_strand_id
1 'polypeptide(L)'
;LFLRKLRSKECSNQGYVMDGHPKTLEQAKALFAKFAGENVTELEEELEDEEPEMETTTETIMPELVVSLEAGDEFLKERIIQRPEKEIQGTHYTEEHMMRRLREYRKRNTEDNTPLNFFDEIEIHPLIIDVEDDVCPDMFPTIYQCLQRIGPPRNYGLTAEEARDARKRAEAEARATEAAVKLQEQKEFLERRRLREQKMAEWVRVYRFESTIERIMESRLFSLAGSQIPHGSRIIREHVPLWIATRNGILNVA
;
A
#
# COMPACT_ATOMS: atom_id res chain seq x y z
N LEU A 1 13.22 9.82 28.10
CA LEU A 1 13.15 9.28 26.71
C LEU A 1 12.27 8.03 26.62
N PHE A 2 12.48 7.01 27.45
CA PHE A 2 11.72 5.75 27.44
C PHE A 2 10.19 5.94 27.62
N LEU A 3 9.76 6.61 28.69
CA LEU A 3 8.34 6.92 28.94
C LEU A 3 7.70 7.76 27.81
N ARG A 4 8.46 8.64 27.18
CA ARG A 4 7.98 9.45 26.04
C ARG A 4 7.66 8.57 24.83
N LYS A 5 8.42 7.49 24.61
CA LYS A 5 8.14 6.54 23.52
C LYS A 5 6.91 5.69 23.83
N LEU A 6 6.76 5.22 25.07
CA LEU A 6 5.55 4.49 25.50
C LEU A 6 4.27 5.34 25.36
N ARG A 7 4.35 6.64 25.64
CA ARG A 7 3.24 7.59 25.43
C ARG A 7 3.03 8.03 23.98
N SER A 8 3.84 7.55 23.03
CA SER A 8 3.65 7.92 21.63
C SER A 8 2.43 7.22 21.04
N LYS A 9 1.78 7.86 20.06
CA LYS A 9 0.60 7.30 19.37
C LYS A 9 0.88 5.93 18.76
N GLU A 10 2.12 5.66 18.33
CA GLU A 10 2.52 4.35 17.82
C GLU A 10 2.34 3.26 18.88
N CYS A 11 2.88 3.45 20.09
CA CYS A 11 2.79 2.46 21.16
C CYS A 11 1.39 2.38 21.77
N SER A 12 0.65 3.49 21.83
CA SER A 12 -0.73 3.51 22.32
C SER A 12 -1.69 2.79 21.36
N ASN A 13 -1.50 2.97 20.04
CA ASN A 13 -2.43 2.42 19.04
C ASN A 13 -2.03 1.03 18.53
N GLN A 14 -0.75 0.63 18.62
CA GLN A 14 -0.28 -0.66 18.10
C GLN A 14 0.13 -1.63 19.22
N GLY A 15 0.18 -1.16 20.45
CA GLY A 15 0.75 -1.88 21.58
C GLY A 15 2.28 -1.77 21.63
N TYR A 16 2.87 -2.38 22.65
CA TYR A 16 4.31 -2.41 22.86
C TYR A 16 4.74 -3.74 23.47
N VAL A 17 6.00 -4.11 23.25
CA VAL A 17 6.66 -5.21 23.96
C VAL A 17 7.85 -4.62 24.71
N MET A 18 7.88 -4.83 26.02
CA MET A 18 8.99 -4.41 26.87
C MET A 18 9.88 -5.62 27.15
N ASP A 19 11.12 -5.58 26.66
CA ASP A 19 12.13 -6.59 26.96
C ASP A 19 13.22 -6.00 27.87
N GLY A 20 13.56 -6.73 28.92
CA GLY A 20 14.64 -6.39 29.83
C GLY A 20 14.39 -5.19 30.74
N HIS A 21 13.17 -4.65 30.83
CA HIS A 21 12.78 -3.61 31.78
C HIS A 21 11.29 -3.74 32.12
N PRO A 22 10.84 -3.54 33.37
CA PRO A 22 11.60 -3.26 34.60
C PRO A 22 12.40 -4.47 35.12
N LYS A 23 13.53 -4.22 35.80
CA LYS A 23 14.36 -5.29 36.39
C LYS A 23 14.26 -5.39 37.90
N THR A 24 13.73 -4.37 38.56
CA THR A 24 13.56 -4.31 40.02
C THR A 24 12.15 -3.90 40.35
N LEU A 25 11.69 -4.29 41.55
CA LEU A 25 10.39 -3.89 42.07
C LEU A 25 10.25 -2.35 42.11
N GLU A 26 11.28 -1.65 42.57
CA GLU A 26 11.31 -0.18 42.61
C GLU A 26 11.13 0.44 41.22
N GLN A 27 11.74 -0.13 40.18
CA GLN A 27 11.57 0.34 38.81
C GLN A 27 10.16 0.08 38.28
N ALA A 28 9.58 -1.08 38.61
CA ALA A 28 8.20 -1.39 38.24
C ALA A 28 7.23 -0.40 38.90
N LYS A 29 7.38 -0.16 40.21
CA LYS A 29 6.61 0.83 40.96
C LYS A 29 6.81 2.24 40.40
N ALA A 30 8.04 2.68 40.15
CA ALA A 30 8.30 4.01 39.59
C ALA A 30 7.69 4.23 38.20
N LEU A 31 7.62 3.18 37.37
CA LEU A 31 7.00 3.27 36.04
C LEU A 31 5.47 3.23 36.08
N PHE A 32 4.91 2.35 36.90
CA PHE A 32 3.53 1.93 36.79
C PHE A 32 2.65 2.35 37.98
N ALA A 33 3.20 2.68 39.15
CA ALA A 33 2.41 3.07 40.33
C ALA A 33 1.56 4.32 40.06
N LYS A 34 2.06 5.26 39.26
CA LYS A 34 1.30 6.45 38.81
C LYS A 34 0.03 6.13 38.02
N PHE A 35 -0.05 4.92 37.46
CA PHE A 35 -1.14 4.46 36.61
C PHE A 35 -1.98 3.34 37.25
N ALA A 36 -1.50 2.75 38.36
CA ALA A 36 -2.18 1.69 39.11
C ALA A 36 -3.31 2.21 40.02
N GLY A 37 -3.52 3.52 40.10
CA GLY A 37 -4.57 4.12 40.93
C GLY A 37 -4.24 4.20 42.43
N GLU A 38 -3.02 3.86 42.84
CA GLU A 38 -2.59 4.12 44.22
C GLU A 38 -2.30 5.61 44.42
N ASN A 39 -3.10 6.25 45.27
CA ASN A 39 -2.85 7.57 45.84
C ASN A 39 -1.62 7.52 46.78
N VAL A 40 -0.42 7.32 46.23
CA VAL A 40 0.82 7.57 46.98
C VAL A 40 1.23 9.01 46.71
N THR A 41 0.61 9.90 47.48
CA THR A 41 1.14 11.22 47.85
C THR A 41 2.62 11.10 48.23
N GLU A 42 3.53 11.80 47.52
CA GLU A 42 4.87 12.25 47.97
C GLU A 42 5.93 12.45 46.84
N LEU A 43 5.56 12.44 45.55
CA LEU A 43 6.48 12.82 44.45
C LEU A 43 5.89 13.87 43.51
N GLU A 44 5.18 14.84 44.08
CA GLU A 44 4.96 16.14 43.47
C GLU A 44 6.19 17.01 43.74
N GLU A 45 6.98 17.25 42.70
CA GLU A 45 7.81 18.44 42.44
C GLU A 45 8.82 18.06 41.35
N GLU A 46 8.56 18.47 40.09
CA GLU A 46 9.59 18.93 39.10
C GLU A 46 9.18 18.88 37.63
N LEU A 47 7.93 18.61 37.24
CA LEU A 47 7.54 18.75 35.82
C LEU A 47 6.18 19.44 35.66
N GLU A 48 6.10 20.66 36.18
CA GLU A 48 5.25 21.69 35.57
C GLU A 48 6.01 22.23 34.36
N ASP A 49 5.52 21.96 33.15
CA ASP A 49 5.43 22.95 32.07
C ASP A 49 4.75 22.35 30.82
N GLU A 50 3.82 23.15 30.28
CA GLU A 50 3.16 23.12 28.97
C GLU A 50 1.84 22.34 28.78
N GLU A 51 0.78 23.09 29.12
CA GLU A 51 -0.49 23.34 28.42
C GLU A 51 -1.58 22.24 28.24
N PRO A 52 -2.87 22.63 28.34
CA PRO A 52 -4.01 21.73 28.40
C PRO A 52 -4.71 21.59 27.04
N GLU A 53 -4.88 20.37 26.54
CA GLU A 53 -6.01 19.94 25.69
C GLU A 53 -5.72 18.54 25.15
N MET A 54 -6.41 17.54 25.68
CA MET A 54 -7.08 16.47 24.93
C MET A 54 -7.63 15.45 25.93
N GLU A 55 -8.88 15.66 26.35
CA GLU A 55 -9.73 14.60 26.89
C GLU A 55 -10.03 13.58 25.79
N THR A 56 -9.09 12.70 25.49
CA THR A 56 -9.38 11.38 24.92
C THR A 56 -8.29 10.42 25.40
N THR A 57 -8.71 9.48 26.24
CA THR A 57 -7.97 8.27 26.61
C THR A 57 -6.61 8.51 27.28
N THR A 58 -6.61 8.85 28.57
CA THR A 58 -5.56 8.36 29.48
C THR A 58 -5.69 6.84 29.58
N GLU A 59 -5.44 6.14 28.47
CA GLU A 59 -5.39 4.69 28.41
C GLU A 59 -4.02 4.27 28.93
N THR A 60 -4.11 3.65 30.08
CA THR A 60 -3.07 3.21 30.99
C THR A 60 -1.86 2.65 30.24
N ILE A 61 -0.63 3.11 30.54
CA ILE A 61 0.63 2.47 30.08
C ILE A 61 0.80 1.08 30.74
N MET A 62 -0.27 0.48 31.26
CA MET A 62 -0.21 -0.79 31.94
C MET A 62 -0.15 -1.93 30.91
N PRO A 63 0.74 -2.91 31.12
CA PRO A 63 0.78 -4.08 30.26
C PRO A 63 -0.49 -4.93 30.46
N GLU A 64 -1.05 -5.45 29.37
CA GLU A 64 -2.15 -6.42 29.46
C GLU A 64 -1.67 -7.83 29.85
N LEU A 65 -0.42 -8.16 29.51
CA LEU A 65 0.18 -9.47 29.77
C LEU A 65 1.63 -9.30 30.23
N VAL A 66 1.97 -10.01 31.31
CA VAL A 66 3.34 -10.16 31.79
C VAL A 66 3.75 -11.62 31.60
N VAL A 67 4.88 -11.85 30.94
CA VAL A 67 5.42 -13.20 30.71
C VAL A 67 6.75 -13.33 31.44
N SER A 68 6.87 -14.35 32.28
CA SER A 68 8.11 -14.73 32.97
C SER A 68 8.62 -16.03 32.37
N LEU A 69 9.84 -15.99 31.81
CA LEU A 69 10.51 -17.17 31.28
C LEU A 69 11.45 -17.72 32.35
N GLU A 70 11.13 -18.90 32.86
CA GLU A 70 11.91 -19.58 33.89
C GLU A 70 12.84 -20.62 33.28
N ALA A 71 14.08 -20.62 33.77
CA ALA A 71 15.10 -21.59 33.41
C ALA A 71 16.11 -21.74 34.56
N GLY A 72 16.73 -22.91 34.62
CA GLY A 72 17.87 -23.22 35.44
C GLY A 72 19.14 -22.55 34.93
N ASP A 73 20.06 -22.30 35.87
CA ASP A 73 21.32 -21.63 35.57
C ASP A 73 22.20 -22.46 34.61
N GLU A 74 22.14 -23.80 34.68
CA GLU A 74 22.90 -24.66 33.78
C GLU A 74 22.37 -24.61 32.34
N PHE A 75 21.05 -24.64 32.16
CA PHE A 75 20.43 -24.47 30.84
C PHE A 75 20.86 -23.14 30.19
N LEU A 76 20.84 -22.05 30.95
CA LEU A 76 21.24 -20.73 30.46
C LEU A 76 22.73 -20.65 30.09
N LYS A 77 23.61 -21.34 30.83
CA LYS A 77 25.04 -21.42 30.51
C LYS A 77 25.27 -22.26 29.25
N GLU A 78 24.67 -23.44 29.16
CA GLU A 78 24.79 -24.33 27.99
C GLU A 78 24.34 -23.62 26.71
N ARG A 79 23.22 -22.89 26.76
CA ARG A 79 22.71 -22.11 25.63
C ARG A 79 23.69 -21.06 25.13
N ILE A 80 24.51 -20.48 26.01
CA ILE A 80 25.53 -19.49 25.62
C ILE A 80 26.78 -20.18 25.08
N ILE A 81 27.20 -21.30 25.67
CA ILE A 81 28.33 -22.09 25.18
C ILE A 81 28.07 -22.59 23.76
N GLN A 82 26.84 -22.97 23.45
CA GLN A 82 26.44 -23.44 22.11
C GLN A 82 26.37 -22.33 21.06
N ARG A 83 26.42 -21.05 21.44
CA ARG A 83 26.39 -19.94 20.47
C ARG A 83 27.74 -19.80 19.75
N PRO A 84 27.74 -19.51 18.44
CA PRO A 84 28.97 -19.34 17.69
C PRO A 84 29.72 -18.08 18.17
N GLU A 85 31.03 -18.19 18.36
CA GLU A 85 31.88 -17.12 18.91
C GLU A 85 31.83 -15.81 18.09
N LYS A 86 31.56 -15.91 16.78
CA LYS A 86 31.36 -14.76 15.88
C LYS A 86 30.21 -13.84 16.32
N GLU A 87 29.19 -14.37 17.00
CA GLU A 87 28.08 -13.59 17.56
C GLU A 87 28.39 -13.05 18.95
N ILE A 88 29.40 -13.60 19.63
CA ILE A 88 29.73 -13.28 21.02
C ILE A 88 30.80 -12.18 21.07
N GLN A 89 31.73 -12.14 20.13
CA GLN A 89 32.82 -11.16 20.08
C GLN A 89 32.30 -9.71 20.02
N GLY A 90 32.63 -8.91 21.03
CA GLY A 90 32.20 -7.51 21.15
C GLY A 90 30.87 -7.29 21.87
N THR A 91 30.25 -8.35 22.38
CA THR A 91 28.97 -8.28 23.11
C THR A 91 29.12 -8.55 24.61
N HIS A 92 28.07 -8.30 25.38
CA HIS A 92 27.99 -8.66 26.81
C HIS A 92 27.76 -10.16 27.06
N TYR A 93 27.77 -11.01 26.03
CA TYR A 93 27.53 -12.46 26.14
C TYR A 93 28.80 -13.27 26.42
N THR A 94 29.92 -12.62 26.75
CA THR A 94 31.09 -13.33 27.28
C THR A 94 30.70 -14.08 28.56
N GLU A 95 31.29 -15.26 28.75
CA GLU A 95 31.00 -16.17 29.88
C GLU A 95 31.06 -15.45 31.24
N GLU A 96 32.10 -14.65 31.48
CA GLU A 96 32.29 -13.91 32.74
C GLU A 96 31.16 -12.90 33.00
N HIS A 97 30.76 -12.14 31.98
CA HIS A 97 29.66 -11.18 32.10
C HIS A 97 28.31 -11.87 32.31
N MET A 98 28.07 -13.02 31.69
CA MET A 98 26.85 -13.79 31.94
C MET A 98 26.80 -14.29 33.38
N MET A 99 27.87 -14.91 33.88
CA MET A 99 27.92 -15.40 35.26
C MET A 99 27.73 -14.27 36.30
N ARG A 100 28.29 -13.08 36.02
CA ARG A 100 28.04 -11.89 36.86
C ARG A 100 26.56 -11.50 36.83
N ARG A 101 25.95 -11.42 35.64
CA ARG A 101 24.54 -11.04 35.47
C ARG A 101 23.57 -12.05 36.10
N LEU A 102 23.83 -13.34 35.97
CA LEU A 102 23.04 -14.41 36.61
C LEU A 102 23.06 -14.26 38.13
N ARG A 103 24.25 -14.11 38.72
CA ARG A 103 24.39 -13.88 40.18
C ARG A 103 23.66 -12.62 40.63
N GLU A 104 23.80 -11.53 39.89
CA GLU A 104 23.10 -10.29 40.19
C GLU A 104 21.57 -10.43 40.07
N TYR A 105 21.09 -11.18 39.07
CA TYR A 105 19.66 -11.46 38.89
C TYR A 105 19.11 -12.26 40.06
N ARG A 106 19.73 -13.38 40.43
CA ARG A 106 19.31 -14.23 41.56
C ARG A 106 19.38 -13.51 42.91
N LYS A 107 20.35 -12.61 43.09
CA LYS A 107 20.48 -11.80 44.31
C LYS A 107 19.37 -10.75 44.41
N ARG A 108 18.94 -10.15 43.29
CA ARG A 108 17.94 -9.08 43.28
C ARG A 108 16.51 -9.62 43.26
N ASN A 109 16.28 -10.70 42.52
CA ASN A 109 14.97 -11.35 42.39
C ASN A 109 14.87 -12.49 43.40
N THR A 110 14.53 -12.13 44.63
CA THR A 110 14.09 -13.04 45.69
C THR A 110 12.56 -13.10 45.71
N GLU A 111 11.96 -14.12 46.33
CA GLU A 111 10.49 -14.32 46.39
C GLU A 111 9.74 -13.04 46.78
N ASP A 112 10.25 -12.26 47.73
CA ASP A 112 9.61 -11.01 48.20
C ASP A 112 9.91 -9.77 47.34
N ASN A 113 10.95 -9.79 46.49
CA ASN A 113 11.44 -8.60 45.77
C ASN A 113 11.49 -8.83 44.26
N THR A 114 10.51 -9.56 43.73
CA THR A 114 10.37 -9.71 42.29
C THR A 114 9.50 -8.59 41.71
N PRO A 115 9.81 -8.09 40.50
CA PRO A 115 8.89 -7.21 39.77
C PRO A 115 7.51 -7.85 39.54
N LEU A 116 7.43 -9.18 39.56
CA LEU A 116 6.21 -9.95 39.34
C LEU A 116 5.19 -9.72 40.46
N ASN A 117 5.64 -9.59 41.71
CA ASN A 117 4.76 -9.32 42.85
C ASN A 117 3.95 -8.03 42.65
N PHE A 118 4.57 -6.99 42.08
CA PHE A 118 3.85 -5.75 41.77
C PHE A 118 2.73 -5.95 40.75
N PHE A 119 2.95 -6.80 39.74
CA PHE A 119 1.92 -7.08 38.73
C PHE A 119 0.77 -7.92 39.29
N ASP A 120 1.08 -8.85 40.20
CA ASP A 120 0.07 -9.64 40.91
C ASP A 120 -0.79 -8.76 41.85
N GLU A 121 -0.17 -7.80 42.56
CA GLU A 121 -0.86 -6.81 43.41
C GLU A 121 -1.89 -5.98 42.61
N ILE A 122 -1.62 -5.68 41.34
CA ILE A 122 -2.52 -4.93 40.44
C ILE A 122 -3.41 -5.84 39.58
N GLU A 123 -3.58 -7.10 39.98
CA GLU A 123 -4.40 -8.15 39.35
C GLU A 123 -3.96 -8.60 37.94
N ILE A 124 -2.76 -8.21 37.50
CA ILE A 124 -2.13 -8.69 36.26
C ILE A 124 -1.28 -9.92 36.57
N HIS A 125 -1.91 -11.09 36.50
CA HIS A 125 -1.29 -12.37 36.82
C HIS A 125 -0.20 -12.74 35.80
N PRO A 126 1.07 -12.88 36.20
CA PRO A 126 2.15 -13.25 35.29
C PRO A 126 1.98 -14.66 34.71
N LEU A 127 2.25 -14.81 33.42
CA LEU A 127 2.37 -16.10 32.75
C LEU A 127 3.79 -16.63 32.95
N ILE A 128 3.96 -17.61 33.83
CA ILE A 128 5.23 -18.29 34.06
C ILE A 128 5.34 -19.45 33.07
N ILE A 129 6.41 -19.45 32.26
CA ILE A 129 6.69 -20.50 31.27
C ILE A 129 8.08 -21.06 31.55
N ASP A 130 8.15 -22.36 31.81
CA ASP A 130 9.42 -23.09 31.81
C ASP A 130 9.90 -23.25 30.36
N VAL A 131 11.10 -22.74 30.07
CA VAL A 131 11.69 -22.84 28.74
C VAL A 131 12.58 -24.08 28.57
N GLU A 132 12.86 -24.83 29.64
CA GLU A 132 13.67 -26.06 29.55
C GLU A 132 12.91 -27.18 28.84
N ASP A 133 11.58 -27.21 28.97
CA ASP A 133 10.70 -28.18 28.31
C ASP A 133 10.59 -27.96 26.79
N ASP A 134 10.94 -26.77 26.30
CA ASP A 134 10.87 -26.44 24.88
C ASP A 134 12.16 -26.84 24.15
N VAL A 135 12.17 -28.07 23.65
CA VAL A 135 13.28 -28.62 22.86
C VAL A 135 13.29 -28.09 21.41
N CYS A 136 12.31 -27.28 21.02
CA CYS A 136 12.23 -26.75 19.66
C CYS A 136 13.25 -25.62 19.46
N PRO A 137 14.11 -25.67 18.41
CA PRO A 137 15.07 -24.59 18.14
C PRO A 137 14.44 -23.19 18.01
N ASP A 138 13.20 -23.15 17.53
CA ASP A 138 12.45 -21.92 17.27
C ASP A 138 11.56 -21.49 18.47
N MET A 139 11.59 -22.22 19.60
CA MET A 139 10.76 -21.97 20.79
C MET A 139 9.25 -21.92 20.49
N PHE A 140 8.79 -22.68 19.49
CA PHE A 140 7.40 -22.67 19.03
C PHE A 140 6.39 -22.94 20.16
N PRO A 141 6.57 -23.99 21.01
CA PRO A 141 5.73 -24.21 22.19
C PRO A 141 5.62 -23.00 23.12
N THR A 142 6.74 -22.38 23.51
CA THR A 142 6.75 -21.19 24.37
C THR A 142 6.00 -20.03 23.72
N ILE A 143 6.28 -19.75 22.43
CA ILE A 143 5.60 -18.67 21.70
C ILE A 143 4.10 -18.94 21.59
N TYR A 144 3.71 -20.19 21.34
CA TYR A 144 2.31 -20.55 21.20
C TYR A 144 1.52 -20.32 22.50
N GLN A 145 2.10 -20.63 23.66
CA GLN A 145 1.49 -20.31 24.96
C GLN A 145 1.28 -18.80 25.14
N CYS A 146 2.26 -17.98 24.75
CA CYS A 146 2.11 -16.52 24.75
C CYS A 146 0.98 -16.08 23.82
N LEU A 147 0.93 -16.59 22.59
CA LEU A 147 -0.10 -16.25 21.60
C LEU A 147 -1.52 -16.63 22.07
N GLN A 148 -1.67 -17.76 22.76
CA GLN A 148 -2.95 -18.15 23.33
C GLN A 148 -3.46 -17.16 24.39
N ARG A 149 -2.55 -16.56 25.17
CA ARG A 149 -2.91 -15.55 26.17
C ARG A 149 -3.13 -14.15 25.58
N ILE A 150 -2.33 -13.76 24.58
CA ILE A 150 -2.49 -12.46 23.88
C ILE A 150 -3.79 -12.43 23.07
N GLY A 151 -4.16 -13.56 22.45
CA GLY A 151 -5.33 -13.67 21.60
C GLY A 151 -5.08 -13.23 20.15
N PRO A 152 -6.15 -13.13 19.33
CA PRO A 152 -6.02 -12.79 17.92
C PRO A 152 -5.57 -11.34 17.70
N PRO A 153 -4.90 -11.04 16.57
CA PRO A 153 -4.48 -9.68 16.25
C PRO A 153 -5.64 -8.69 16.29
N ARG A 154 -5.50 -7.66 17.15
CA ARG A 154 -6.45 -6.56 17.26
C ARG A 154 -6.12 -5.52 16.19
N ASN A 155 -6.69 -5.69 14.99
CA ASN A 155 -6.57 -4.66 13.97
C ASN A 155 -7.53 -3.53 14.30
N TYR A 156 -7.00 -2.38 14.72
CA TYR A 156 -7.75 -1.13 14.73
C TYR A 156 -8.17 -0.85 13.28
N GLY A 157 -9.48 -0.84 13.02
CA GLY A 157 -10.00 -0.50 11.69
C GLY A 157 -9.56 0.91 11.27
N LEU A 158 -9.66 1.24 9.96
CA LEU A 158 -9.36 2.59 9.47
C LEU A 158 -10.04 3.61 10.38
N THR A 159 -9.27 4.58 10.87
CA THR A 159 -9.82 5.66 11.68
C THR A 159 -10.88 6.41 10.87
N ALA A 160 -11.87 6.99 11.54
CA ALA A 160 -12.96 7.71 10.86
C ALA A 160 -12.45 8.81 9.92
N GLU A 161 -11.28 9.38 10.22
CA GLU A 161 -10.58 10.37 9.40
C GLU A 161 -9.95 9.73 8.15
N GLU A 162 -9.20 8.64 8.30
CA GLU A 162 -8.60 7.92 7.16
C GLU A 162 -9.65 7.35 6.21
N ALA A 163 -10.80 6.89 6.75
CA ALA A 163 -11.92 6.44 5.94
C ALA A 163 -12.56 7.58 5.14
N ARG A 164 -12.65 8.79 5.70
CA ARG A 164 -13.14 9.98 4.99
C ARG A 164 -12.17 10.39 3.87
N ASP A 165 -10.87 10.37 4.13
CA ASP A 165 -9.88 10.75 3.14
C ASP A 165 -9.70 9.70 2.04
N ALA A 166 -9.87 8.42 2.34
CA ALA A 166 -9.97 7.37 1.33
C ALA A 166 -11.20 7.58 0.41
N ARG A 167 -12.36 7.94 0.98
CA ARG A 167 -13.56 8.27 0.20
C ARG A 167 -13.36 9.50 -0.69
N LYS A 168 -12.79 10.58 -0.16
CA LYS A 168 -12.47 11.78 -0.96
C LYS A 168 -11.53 11.48 -2.12
N ARG A 169 -10.49 10.66 -1.89
CA ARG A 169 -9.56 10.24 -2.94
C ARG A 169 -10.26 9.43 -4.03
N ALA A 170 -11.08 8.45 -3.64
CA ALA A 170 -11.86 7.65 -4.58
C ALA A 170 -12.84 8.51 -5.40
N GLU A 171 -13.53 9.48 -4.79
CA GLU A 171 -14.41 10.41 -5.49
C GLU A 171 -13.66 11.38 -6.43
N ALA A 172 -12.44 11.79 -6.07
CA ALA A 172 -11.60 12.62 -6.92
C ALA A 172 -11.11 11.84 -8.15
N GLU A 173 -10.69 10.59 -7.94
CA GLU A 173 -10.27 9.68 -9.00
C GLU A 173 -11.43 9.35 -9.95
N ALA A 174 -12.61 9.03 -9.42
CA ALA A 174 -13.82 8.81 -10.22
C ALA A 174 -14.15 10.03 -11.10
N ARG A 175 -14.15 11.24 -10.51
CA ARG A 175 -14.36 12.48 -11.27
C ARG A 175 -13.29 12.73 -12.34
N ALA A 176 -12.03 12.43 -12.04
CA ALA A 176 -10.94 12.56 -13.00
C ALA A 176 -11.11 11.58 -14.18
N THR A 177 -11.49 10.33 -13.91
CA THR A 177 -11.75 9.32 -14.96
C THR A 177 -12.93 9.71 -15.84
N GLU A 178 -14.05 10.16 -15.27
CA GLU A 178 -15.21 10.62 -16.03
C GLU A 178 -14.88 11.84 -16.90
N ALA A 179 -14.11 12.80 -16.37
CA ALA A 179 -13.66 13.96 -17.12
C ALA A 179 -12.75 13.56 -18.28
N ALA A 180 -11.84 12.60 -18.07
CA ALA A 180 -10.96 12.07 -19.11
C ALA A 180 -11.75 11.38 -20.23
N VAL A 181 -12.75 10.56 -19.89
CA VAL A 181 -13.63 9.90 -20.87
C VAL A 181 -14.40 10.93 -21.68
N LYS A 182 -15.06 11.90 -21.04
CA LYS A 182 -15.79 12.97 -21.74
C LYS A 182 -14.89 13.77 -22.67
N LEU A 183 -13.67 14.07 -22.25
CA LEU A 183 -12.70 14.79 -23.07
C LEU A 183 -12.29 13.96 -24.30
N GLN A 184 -12.12 12.65 -24.13
CA GLN A 184 -11.79 11.74 -25.22
C GLN A 184 -12.95 11.64 -26.23
N GLU A 185 -14.18 11.46 -25.75
CA GLU A 185 -15.38 11.41 -26.61
C GLU A 185 -15.56 12.71 -27.41
N GLN A 186 -15.32 13.87 -26.79
CA GLN A 186 -15.37 15.16 -27.49
C GLN A 186 -14.31 15.26 -28.59
N LYS A 187 -13.09 14.81 -28.33
CA LYS A 187 -12.01 14.78 -29.34
C LYS A 187 -12.41 13.89 -30.53
N GLU A 188 -12.85 12.67 -30.26
CA GLU A 188 -13.29 11.73 -31.29
C GLU A 188 -14.50 12.24 -32.08
N PHE A 189 -15.42 12.96 -31.43
CA PHE A 189 -16.57 13.57 -32.09
C PHE A 189 -16.13 14.69 -33.05
N LEU A 190 -15.23 15.58 -32.60
CA LEU A 190 -14.71 16.68 -33.42
C LEU A 190 -13.88 16.15 -34.60
N GLU A 191 -13.10 15.10 -34.39
CA GLU A 191 -12.32 14.46 -35.44
C GLU A 191 -13.23 13.80 -36.49
N ARG A 192 -14.25 13.05 -36.06
CA ARG A 192 -15.28 12.50 -36.97
C ARG A 192 -15.99 13.60 -37.76
N ARG A 193 -16.28 14.74 -37.14
CA ARG A 193 -16.91 15.89 -37.83
C ARG A 193 -15.98 16.46 -38.91
N ARG A 194 -14.70 16.68 -38.59
CA ARG A 194 -13.68 17.13 -39.55
C ARG A 194 -13.52 16.17 -40.71
N LEU A 195 -13.47 14.87 -40.45
CA LEU A 195 -13.31 13.86 -41.51
C LEU A 195 -14.51 13.86 -42.47
N ARG A 196 -15.73 14.02 -41.95
CA ARG A 196 -16.95 14.16 -42.78
C ARG A 196 -16.91 15.42 -43.64
N GLU A 197 -16.50 16.56 -43.07
CA GLU A 197 -16.36 17.82 -43.80
C GLU A 197 -15.32 17.71 -44.93
N GLN A 198 -14.16 17.09 -44.67
CA GLN A 198 -13.13 16.83 -45.68
C GLN A 198 -13.63 15.92 -46.80
N LYS A 199 -14.29 14.81 -46.45
CA LYS A 199 -14.90 13.90 -47.42
C LYS A 199 -15.94 14.62 -48.26
N MET A 200 -16.83 15.41 -47.66
CA MET A 200 -17.82 16.19 -48.39
C MET A 200 -17.18 17.18 -49.38
N ALA A 201 -16.12 17.88 -48.97
CA ALA A 201 -15.38 18.79 -49.84
C ALA A 201 -14.66 18.06 -51.00
N GLU A 202 -14.19 16.83 -50.76
CA GLU A 202 -13.67 15.94 -51.81
C GLU A 202 -14.77 15.55 -52.81
N TRP A 203 -15.94 15.09 -52.33
CA TRP A 203 -17.09 14.76 -53.18
C TRP A 203 -17.56 15.93 -54.02
N VAL A 204 -17.67 17.14 -53.45
CA VAL A 204 -18.04 18.36 -54.18
C VAL A 204 -17.02 18.70 -55.26
N ARG A 205 -15.71 18.50 -55.00
CA ARG A 205 -14.65 18.71 -56.01
C ARG A 205 -14.75 17.73 -57.16
N VAL A 206 -14.95 16.44 -56.88
CA VAL A 206 -15.12 15.40 -57.90
C VAL A 206 -16.36 15.70 -58.74
N TYR A 207 -17.50 15.96 -58.11
CA TYR A 207 -18.75 16.28 -58.81
C TYR A 207 -18.60 17.52 -59.71
N ARG A 208 -17.96 18.58 -59.20
CA ARG A 208 -17.68 19.79 -60.00
C ARG A 208 -16.76 19.48 -61.19
N PHE A 209 -15.78 18.60 -61.01
CA PHE A 209 -14.87 18.18 -62.08
C PHE A 209 -15.60 17.36 -63.14
N GLU A 210 -16.44 16.40 -62.73
CA GLU A 210 -17.31 15.61 -63.63
C GLU A 210 -18.22 16.52 -64.45
N SER A 211 -18.96 17.44 -63.81
CA SER A 211 -19.82 18.40 -64.53
C SER A 211 -19.02 19.33 -65.46
N THR A 212 -17.77 19.65 -65.12
CA THR A 212 -16.89 20.45 -65.99
C THR A 212 -16.44 19.64 -67.21
N ILE A 213 -16.13 18.36 -67.03
CA ILE A 213 -15.79 17.44 -68.12
C ILE A 213 -16.99 17.28 -69.07
N GLU A 214 -18.19 17.04 -68.54
CA GLU A 214 -19.42 16.93 -69.34
C GLU A 214 -19.62 18.19 -70.19
N ARG A 215 -19.51 19.38 -69.59
CA ARG A 215 -19.63 20.65 -70.31
C ARG A 215 -18.56 20.84 -71.40
N ILE A 216 -17.33 20.39 -71.16
CA ILE A 216 -16.25 20.43 -72.18
C ILE A 216 -16.56 19.45 -73.31
N MET A 217 -17.02 18.23 -72.99
CA MET A 217 -17.41 17.23 -73.98
C MET A 217 -18.56 17.73 -74.86
N GLU A 218 -19.59 18.32 -74.26
CA GLU A 218 -20.72 18.95 -74.98
C GLU A 218 -20.24 20.10 -75.88
N SER A 219 -19.37 20.97 -75.37
CA SER A 219 -18.80 22.08 -76.15
C SER A 219 -17.94 21.60 -77.33
N ARG A 220 -17.22 20.49 -77.17
CA ARG A 220 -16.38 19.90 -78.22
C ARG A 220 -17.20 19.14 -79.26
N LEU A 221 -18.30 18.50 -78.86
CA LEU A 221 -19.29 17.94 -79.77
C LEU A 221 -19.97 19.03 -80.60
N PHE A 222 -20.30 20.17 -79.98
CA PHE A 222 -20.86 21.33 -80.68
C PHE A 222 -19.89 21.95 -81.70
N SER A 223 -18.59 22.01 -81.39
CA SER A 223 -17.59 22.52 -82.34
C SER A 223 -17.24 21.55 -83.49
N LEU A 224 -17.25 20.23 -83.23
CA LEU A 224 -17.09 19.20 -84.27
C LEU A 224 -18.29 19.15 -85.23
N ALA A 225 -19.51 19.39 -84.75
CA ALA A 225 -20.70 19.50 -85.59
C ALA A 225 -20.70 20.75 -86.51
N GLY A 226 -19.86 21.75 -86.22
CA GLY A 226 -19.69 22.97 -87.03
C GLY A 226 -18.58 22.91 -88.10
N SER A 227 -17.77 21.84 -88.14
CA SER A 227 -16.70 21.69 -89.13
C SER A 227 -17.16 20.79 -90.28
N GLN A 228 -17.66 21.41 -91.36
CA GLN A 228 -17.86 20.73 -92.65
C GLN A 228 -16.51 20.22 -93.17
N ILE A 229 -16.36 18.91 -93.28
CA ILE A 229 -15.34 18.27 -94.12
C ILE A 229 -16.06 17.65 -95.33
N PRO A 230 -15.69 18.00 -96.57
CA PRO A 230 -16.38 17.54 -97.77
C PRO A 230 -16.02 16.08 -98.09
N HIS A 231 -17.00 15.35 -98.62
CA HIS A 231 -16.86 13.96 -99.01
C HIS A 231 -15.84 13.77 -100.14
N GLY A 232 -14.81 12.96 -99.87
CA GLY A 232 -13.92 12.43 -100.88
C GLY A 232 -13.00 11.37 -100.31
N SER A 233 -13.30 10.10 -100.65
CA SER A 233 -12.36 8.97 -100.66
C SER A 233 -12.07 8.26 -99.34
N ARG A 234 -12.71 7.09 -99.21
CA ARG A 234 -12.17 5.74 -98.96
C ARG A 234 -11.04 5.56 -97.92
N ILE A 235 -11.16 4.37 -97.32
CA ILE A 235 -10.12 3.46 -96.80
C ILE A 235 -10.10 3.31 -95.25
N ILE A 236 -10.08 2.02 -94.89
CA ILE A 236 -9.59 1.32 -93.70
C ILE A 236 -10.57 1.15 -92.53
N ARG A 237 -11.15 -0.07 -92.49
CA ARG A 237 -11.58 -0.76 -91.28
C ARG A 237 -10.41 -0.86 -90.31
N GLU A 238 -10.47 -0.17 -89.18
CA GLU A 238 -9.69 -0.52 -88.00
C GLU A 238 -10.63 -0.71 -86.81
N HIS A 239 -10.45 -1.84 -86.14
CA HIS A 239 -11.16 -2.23 -84.93
C HIS A 239 -10.95 -1.18 -83.83
N VAL A 240 -12.04 -0.65 -83.30
CA VAL A 240 -12.04 0.02 -82.00
C VAL A 240 -12.88 -0.85 -81.06
N PRO A 241 -12.27 -1.48 -80.04
CA PRO A 241 -13.02 -2.30 -79.09
C PRO A 241 -13.96 -1.42 -78.26
N LEU A 242 -15.23 -1.84 -78.22
CA LEU A 242 -16.28 -1.22 -77.42
C LEU A 242 -16.09 -1.64 -75.96
N TRP A 243 -15.48 -0.79 -75.14
CA TRP A 243 -15.41 -1.02 -73.69
C TRP A 243 -16.63 -0.39 -73.00
N ILE A 244 -17.57 -1.23 -72.58
CA ILE A 244 -18.67 -0.81 -71.68
C ILE A 244 -18.22 -1.12 -70.25
N ALA A 245 -17.88 -0.09 -69.48
CA ALA A 245 -17.60 -0.22 -68.06
C ALA A 245 -18.91 -0.39 -67.29
N THR A 246 -19.12 -1.56 -66.69
CA THR A 246 -20.13 -1.75 -65.64
C THR A 246 -19.45 -2.08 -64.31
N ARG A 247 -20.16 -1.81 -63.22
CA ARG A 247 -19.63 -1.60 -61.86
C ARG A 247 -18.87 -2.77 -61.21
N ASN A 248 -18.68 -3.91 -61.89
CA ASN A 248 -18.06 -5.13 -61.37
C ASN A 248 -17.20 -5.87 -62.43
N GLY A 249 -16.02 -5.34 -62.77
CA GLY A 249 -14.97 -6.10 -63.47
C GLY A 249 -15.06 -6.17 -65.00
N ILE A 250 -13.89 -6.24 -65.64
CA ILE A 250 -13.67 -6.18 -67.09
C ILE A 250 -13.83 -7.60 -67.69
N LEU A 251 -14.77 -7.80 -68.60
CA LEU A 251 -14.90 -9.03 -69.41
C LEU A 251 -14.70 -8.69 -70.89
N ASN A 252 -13.71 -9.35 -71.50
CA ASN A 252 -13.37 -9.26 -72.92
C ASN A 252 -14.26 -10.26 -73.68
N VAL A 253 -15.13 -9.80 -74.57
CA VAL A 253 -15.98 -10.68 -75.41
C VAL A 253 -15.52 -10.50 -76.86
N ALA A 254 -15.00 -11.59 -77.42
CA ALA A 254 -14.64 -11.72 -78.83
C ALA A 254 -15.88 -11.72 -79.74
#